data_AF-A0A1Q7M698-F1
#
_entry.id   AF-A0A1Q7M698-F1
#
_cell.length_a   1.000
_cell.length_b   1.000
_cell.length_c   1.000
_cell.angle_alpha   90.00
_cell.angle_beta   90.00
_cell.angle_gamma   90.00
#
_symmetry.space_group_name_H-M   'P 1'
#
loop_
_entity.id
_entity.type
_entity.pdbx_description
1 polymer ?
#
loop_
_entity_poly.entity_id
_entity_poly.type
_entity_poly.pdbx_seq_one_letter_code
_entity_poly.pdbx_strand_id
1 'polypeptide(L)'
;MVLVGKGASEREAVQSAAASDPRLASVKREALALVLGTVNEQDILDIHVHNALPEEKMGISARALFRLSAFSMLRLEAKGQVRRLEHSLRSIAPIELLPKLEYFLGTLPAFDPTHLLSGMRDSERIALSTHHPTWWVSYCFRMLGRGEAIALLASRPRPRYLRVNSLKNRGRTTLPKELGVLAENLTRVDSTPGVYIVKGSLSSFAGFFSSGFFQMQDLASYLAIRAGDPVPGGRTGVRLFQSTTLIEE
;
A
#
# COMPACT_ATOMS: atom_id res chain seq x y z
N MET A 1 -12.39 -2.86 -15.72
CA MET A 1 -11.93 -1.46 -15.83
C MET A 1 -10.65 -1.30 -15.02
N VAL A 2 -9.48 -1.17 -15.67
CA VAL A 2 -8.18 -1.09 -14.97
C VAL A 2 -7.97 0.34 -14.48
N LEU A 3 -8.52 0.66 -13.31
CA LEU A 3 -8.44 2.01 -12.70
C LEU A 3 -6.98 2.46 -12.47
N VAL A 4 -6.05 1.53 -12.25
CA VAL A 4 -4.61 1.82 -12.12
C VAL A 4 -3.99 2.31 -13.45
N GLY A 5 -4.53 1.88 -14.60
CA GLY A 5 -4.05 2.32 -15.92
C GLY A 5 -4.37 3.78 -16.26
N LYS A 6 -5.18 4.45 -15.44
CA LYS A 6 -5.52 5.88 -15.55
C LYS A 6 -4.78 6.76 -14.53
N GLY A 7 -3.77 6.22 -13.82
CA GLY A 7 -3.00 6.95 -12.82
C GLY A 7 -3.65 7.00 -11.42
N ALA A 8 -4.78 6.31 -11.21
CA ALA A 8 -5.38 6.20 -9.88
C ALA A 8 -4.61 5.19 -9.03
N SER A 9 -4.36 5.53 -7.76
CA SER A 9 -3.79 4.57 -6.79
C SER A 9 -4.76 3.40 -6.54
N GLU A 10 -4.25 2.28 -6.02
CA GLU A 10 -5.09 1.12 -5.64
C GLU A 10 -6.19 1.52 -4.66
N ARG A 11 -5.86 2.44 -3.72
CA ARG A 11 -6.81 2.98 -2.76
C ARG A 11 -7.90 3.79 -3.42
N GLU A 12 -7.53 4.67 -4.34
CA GLU A 12 -8.46 5.50 -5.08
C GLU A 12 -9.38 4.62 -5.94
N ALA A 13 -8.82 3.62 -6.63
CA ALA A 13 -9.60 2.67 -7.41
C ALA A 13 -10.68 1.95 -6.58
N VAL A 14 -10.31 1.42 -5.41
CA VAL A 14 -11.26 0.75 -4.49
C VAL A 14 -12.28 1.74 -3.92
N GLN A 15 -11.85 2.98 -3.62
CA GLN A 15 -12.75 4.02 -3.13
C GLN A 15 -13.78 4.42 -4.20
N SER A 16 -13.37 4.63 -5.45
CA SER A 16 -14.27 4.93 -6.55
C SER A 16 -15.25 3.80 -6.81
N ALA A 17 -14.79 2.55 -6.76
CA ALA A 17 -15.67 1.38 -6.88
C ALA A 17 -16.70 1.33 -5.74
N ALA A 18 -16.28 1.52 -4.49
CA ALA A 18 -17.19 1.52 -3.35
C ALA A 18 -18.17 2.71 -3.33
N ALA A 19 -17.81 3.85 -3.93
CA ALA A 19 -18.71 4.99 -4.08
C ALA A 19 -19.78 4.76 -5.17
N SER A 20 -19.51 3.88 -6.13
CA SER A 20 -20.43 3.58 -7.25
C SER A 20 -21.61 2.68 -6.86
N ASP A 21 -21.48 1.88 -5.80
CA ASP A 21 -22.56 1.05 -5.25
C ASP A 21 -22.55 1.11 -3.71
N PRO A 22 -23.57 1.70 -3.07
CA PRO A 22 -23.67 1.79 -1.62
C PRO A 22 -23.54 0.46 -0.88
N ARG A 23 -23.89 -0.66 -1.52
CA ARG A 23 -23.76 -2.01 -0.94
C ARG A 23 -22.31 -2.42 -0.74
N LEU A 24 -21.37 -1.82 -1.48
CA LEU A 24 -19.94 -2.10 -1.40
C LEU A 24 -19.23 -1.29 -0.29
N ALA A 25 -19.92 -0.33 0.33
CA ALA A 25 -19.31 0.51 1.36
C ALA A 25 -18.82 -0.30 2.58
N SER A 26 -19.55 -1.36 2.94
CA SER A 26 -19.23 -2.23 4.09
C SER A 26 -18.01 -3.12 3.84
N VAL A 27 -17.71 -3.47 2.59
CA VAL A 27 -16.60 -4.38 2.21
C VAL A 27 -15.37 -3.64 1.70
N LYS A 28 -15.40 -2.31 1.66
CA LYS A 28 -14.33 -1.48 1.11
C LYS A 28 -12.98 -1.72 1.78
N ARG A 29 -12.97 -1.93 3.10
CA ARG A 29 -11.74 -2.12 3.87
C ARG A 29 -11.10 -3.46 3.54
N GLU A 30 -11.90 -4.52 3.50
CA GLU A 30 -11.49 -5.87 3.14
C GLU A 30 -11.01 -5.91 1.69
N ALA A 31 -11.74 -5.29 0.76
CA ALA A 31 -11.34 -5.19 -0.64
C ALA A 31 -10.00 -4.47 -0.81
N LEU A 32 -9.80 -3.36 -0.09
CA LEU A 32 -8.51 -2.65 -0.13
C LEU A 32 -7.38 -3.49 0.46
N ALA A 33 -7.61 -4.19 1.56
CA ALA A 33 -6.61 -5.08 2.15
C ALA A 33 -6.23 -6.21 1.18
N LEU A 34 -7.21 -6.78 0.48
CA LEU A 34 -7.00 -7.80 -0.54
C LEU A 34 -6.15 -7.29 -1.71
N VAL A 35 -6.47 -6.11 -2.25
CA VAL A 35 -5.72 -5.50 -3.35
C VAL A 35 -4.29 -5.17 -2.93
N LEU A 36 -4.11 -4.49 -1.79
CA LEU A 36 -2.77 -4.12 -1.30
C LEU A 36 -1.94 -5.36 -0.95
N GLY A 37 -2.55 -6.39 -0.37
CA GLY A 37 -1.88 -7.65 -0.09
C GLY A 37 -1.41 -8.35 -1.36
N THR A 38 -2.26 -8.41 -2.39
CA THR A 38 -1.92 -8.99 -3.69
C THR A 38 -0.78 -8.23 -4.37
N VAL A 39 -0.76 -6.90 -4.30
CA VAL A 39 0.31 -6.06 -4.86
C VAL A 39 1.62 -6.22 -4.07
N ASN A 40 1.53 -6.28 -2.74
CA ASN A 40 2.70 -6.43 -1.88
C ASN A 40 3.42 -7.77 -2.09
N GLU A 41 2.71 -8.85 -2.42
CA GLU A 41 3.31 -10.17 -2.69
C GLU A 41 3.37 -10.51 -4.19
N GLN A 42 3.28 -9.51 -5.07
CA GLN A 42 3.13 -9.74 -6.51
C GLN A 42 4.26 -10.61 -7.10
N ASP A 43 5.48 -10.45 -6.62
CA ASP A 43 6.66 -11.21 -7.05
C ASP A 43 6.52 -12.71 -6.76
N ILE A 44 6.13 -13.06 -5.53
CA ILE A 44 5.86 -14.44 -5.12
C ILE A 44 4.70 -15.01 -5.94
N LEU A 45 3.60 -14.27 -6.05
CA LEU A 45 2.41 -14.70 -6.79
C LEU A 45 2.71 -14.91 -8.28
N ASP A 46 3.55 -14.06 -8.88
CA ASP A 46 3.97 -14.20 -10.28
C ASP A 46 4.75 -15.49 -10.51
N ILE A 47 5.64 -15.87 -9.59
CA ILE A 47 6.36 -17.15 -9.68
C ILE A 47 5.39 -18.33 -9.65
N HIS A 48 4.31 -18.28 -8.85
CA HIS A 48 3.33 -19.37 -8.81
C HIS A 48 2.55 -19.46 -10.10
N VAL A 49 2.04 -18.33 -10.58
CA VAL A 49 1.29 -18.27 -11.83
C VAL A 49 2.14 -18.79 -12.98
N HIS A 50 3.42 -18.43 -13.01
CA HIS A 50 4.35 -18.92 -14.02
C HIS A 50 4.63 -20.43 -13.88
N ASN A 51 4.90 -20.94 -12.69
CA ASN A 51 5.17 -22.36 -12.48
C ASN A 51 3.97 -23.25 -12.81
N ALA A 52 2.76 -22.79 -12.50
CA ALA A 52 1.54 -23.52 -12.81
C ALA A 52 1.15 -23.41 -14.30
N LEU A 53 1.38 -22.27 -14.93
CA LEU A 53 0.94 -21.98 -16.30
C LEU A 53 2.09 -21.37 -17.13
N PRO A 54 3.18 -22.12 -17.39
CA PRO A 54 4.43 -21.58 -17.92
C PRO A 54 4.33 -21.05 -19.37
N GLU A 55 3.56 -21.74 -20.21
CA GLU A 55 3.41 -21.41 -21.64
C GLU A 55 2.27 -20.40 -21.92
N GLU A 56 1.56 -19.98 -20.88
CA GLU A 56 0.33 -19.22 -21.03
C GLU A 56 0.60 -17.71 -21.17
N LYS A 57 0.29 -17.16 -22.35
CA LYS A 57 0.29 -15.71 -22.56
C LYS A 57 -0.97 -15.07 -21.96
N MET A 58 -0.89 -14.72 -20.68
CA MET A 58 -1.98 -14.04 -19.99
C MET A 58 -1.99 -12.54 -20.25
N GLY A 59 -3.16 -12.01 -20.62
CA GLY A 59 -3.43 -10.58 -20.56
C GLY A 59 -3.42 -10.04 -19.12
N ILE A 60 -3.33 -8.71 -18.97
CA ILE A 60 -3.23 -8.03 -17.66
C ILE A 60 -4.38 -8.42 -16.72
N SER A 61 -5.61 -8.43 -17.22
CA SER A 61 -6.80 -8.78 -16.42
C SER A 61 -6.79 -10.23 -15.96
N ALA A 62 -6.36 -11.16 -16.82
CA ALA A 62 -6.22 -12.57 -16.46
C ALA A 62 -5.17 -12.71 -15.36
N ARG A 63 -3.98 -12.14 -15.55
CA ARG A 63 -2.90 -12.21 -14.56
C ARG A 63 -3.32 -11.60 -13.21
N ALA A 64 -4.06 -10.50 -13.21
CA ALA A 64 -4.62 -9.92 -12.00
C ALA A 64 -5.59 -10.87 -11.29
N LEU A 65 -6.47 -11.57 -12.03
CA LEU A 65 -7.36 -12.58 -11.47
C LEU A 65 -6.57 -13.72 -10.83
N PHE A 66 -5.59 -14.30 -11.51
CA PHE A 66 -4.78 -15.41 -10.99
C PHE A 66 -3.99 -15.02 -9.72
N ARG A 67 -3.38 -13.82 -9.70
CA ARG A 67 -2.71 -13.29 -8.50
C ARG A 67 -3.68 -13.14 -7.33
N LEU A 68 -4.85 -12.55 -7.59
CA LEU A 68 -5.89 -12.36 -6.58
C LEU A 68 -6.38 -13.70 -6.03
N SER A 69 -6.57 -14.70 -6.90
CA SER A 69 -6.96 -16.06 -6.52
C SER A 69 -5.92 -16.71 -5.62
N ALA A 70 -4.64 -16.67 -6.00
CA ALA A 70 -3.55 -17.21 -5.19
C ALA A 70 -3.45 -16.53 -3.83
N PHE A 71 -3.45 -15.19 -3.79
CA PHE A 71 -3.40 -14.45 -2.53
C PHE A 71 -4.60 -14.77 -1.62
N SER A 72 -5.80 -14.84 -2.20
CA SER A 72 -7.03 -15.15 -1.45
C SER A 72 -7.03 -16.56 -0.86
N MET A 73 -6.39 -17.52 -1.52
CA MET A 73 -6.35 -18.91 -1.07
C MET A 73 -5.20 -19.16 -0.09
N LEU A 74 -4.05 -18.49 -0.27
CA LEU A 74 -2.81 -18.73 0.50
C LEU A 74 -2.66 -17.85 1.75
N ARG A 75 -3.27 -16.66 1.80
CA ARG A 75 -2.99 -15.64 2.85
C ARG A 75 -4.19 -15.21 3.65
N LEU A 76 -5.35 -15.05 3.00
CA LEU A 76 -6.60 -14.95 3.74
C LEU A 76 -6.82 -16.32 4.34
N GLU A 77 -6.81 -16.43 5.67
CA GLU A 77 -7.02 -17.67 6.40
C GLU A 77 -8.33 -18.33 5.94
N ALA A 78 -8.26 -19.15 4.89
CA ALA A 78 -9.39 -19.86 4.33
C ALA A 78 -9.76 -21.04 5.24
N LYS A 79 -9.53 -20.93 6.55
CA LYS A 79 -9.98 -21.87 7.58
C LYS A 79 -11.51 -21.87 7.56
N GLY A 80 -12.07 -22.76 6.74
CA GLY A 80 -13.51 -23.01 6.58
C GLY A 80 -14.22 -22.28 5.44
N GLN A 81 -13.55 -21.42 4.66
CA GLN A 81 -14.21 -20.62 3.59
C GLN A 81 -13.70 -20.91 2.17
N VAL A 82 -12.82 -21.89 1.98
CA VAL A 82 -12.24 -22.25 0.66
C VAL A 82 -13.31 -22.39 -0.42
N ARG A 83 -14.34 -23.21 -0.19
CA ARG A 83 -15.42 -23.45 -1.18
C ARG A 83 -16.15 -22.17 -1.58
N ARG A 84 -16.38 -21.27 -0.62
CA ARG A 84 -17.03 -19.98 -0.88
C ARG A 84 -16.13 -19.10 -1.74
N LEU A 85 -14.84 -19.03 -1.43
CA LEU A 85 -13.86 -18.28 -2.21
C LEU A 85 -13.74 -18.82 -3.63
N GLU A 86 -13.61 -20.13 -3.82
CA GLU A 86 -13.58 -20.74 -5.14
C GLU A 86 -14.85 -20.42 -5.94
N HIS A 87 -16.03 -20.53 -5.30
CA HIS A 87 -17.29 -20.19 -5.97
C HIS A 87 -17.34 -18.72 -6.39
N SER A 88 -16.90 -17.80 -5.53
CA SER A 88 -16.81 -16.37 -5.86
C SER A 88 -15.80 -16.12 -7.00
N LEU A 89 -14.65 -16.79 -7.01
CA LEU A 89 -13.67 -16.69 -8.08
C LEU A 89 -14.22 -17.19 -9.42
N ARG A 90 -14.92 -18.32 -9.43
CA ARG A 90 -15.63 -18.84 -10.62
C ARG A 90 -16.68 -17.86 -11.14
N SER A 91 -17.41 -17.18 -10.26
CA SER A 91 -18.45 -16.22 -10.67
C SER A 91 -17.91 -14.95 -11.32
N ILE A 92 -16.65 -14.57 -11.05
CA ILE A 92 -16.03 -13.36 -11.63
C ILE A 92 -15.09 -13.67 -12.80
N ALA A 93 -14.71 -14.94 -12.97
CA ALA A 93 -13.81 -15.35 -14.03
C ALA A 93 -14.54 -15.41 -15.38
N PRO A 94 -13.94 -14.87 -16.46
CA PRO A 94 -14.40 -15.14 -17.83
C PRO A 94 -14.44 -16.64 -18.11
N ILE A 95 -15.42 -17.09 -18.89
CA ILE A 95 -15.65 -18.52 -19.17
C ILE A 95 -14.44 -19.19 -19.81
N GLU A 96 -13.67 -18.45 -20.61
CA GLU A 96 -12.46 -18.92 -21.28
C GLU A 96 -11.29 -19.16 -20.32
N LEU A 97 -11.32 -18.52 -19.14
CA LEU A 97 -10.31 -18.67 -18.11
C LEU A 97 -10.66 -19.75 -17.07
N LEU A 98 -11.92 -20.22 -17.03
CA LEU A 98 -12.36 -21.21 -16.03
C LEU A 98 -11.51 -22.49 -16.02
N PRO A 99 -11.21 -23.15 -17.15
CA PRO A 99 -10.40 -24.38 -17.12
C PRO A 99 -9.00 -24.15 -16.54
N LYS A 100 -8.39 -23.01 -16.88
CA LYS A 100 -7.06 -22.60 -16.40
C LYS A 100 -7.12 -22.24 -14.92
N LEU A 101 -8.19 -21.58 -14.49
CA LEU A 101 -8.42 -21.24 -13.10
C LEU A 101 -8.60 -22.49 -12.23
N GLU A 102 -9.40 -23.47 -12.66
CA GLU A 102 -9.56 -24.75 -11.92
C GLU A 102 -8.24 -25.48 -11.78
N TYR A 103 -7.48 -25.60 -12.88
CA TYR A 103 -6.16 -26.20 -12.86
C TYR A 103 -5.25 -25.46 -11.86
N PHE A 104 -5.17 -24.13 -11.97
CA PHE A 104 -4.37 -23.30 -11.09
C PHE A 104 -4.74 -23.46 -9.62
N LEU A 105 -6.04 -23.38 -9.28
CA LEU A 105 -6.54 -23.57 -7.92
C LEU A 105 -6.15 -24.94 -7.36
N GLY A 106 -6.17 -25.98 -8.20
CA GLY A 106 -5.70 -27.32 -7.84
C GLY A 106 -4.20 -27.42 -7.53
N THR A 107 -3.37 -26.52 -8.06
CA THR A 107 -1.93 -26.49 -7.77
C THR A 107 -1.58 -25.78 -6.46
N LEU A 108 -2.43 -24.88 -5.97
CA LEU A 108 -2.14 -24.04 -4.80
C LEU A 108 -1.89 -24.81 -3.50
N PRO A 109 -2.59 -25.91 -3.17
CA PRO A 109 -2.32 -26.68 -1.96
C PRO A 109 -0.93 -27.32 -1.91
N ALA A 110 -0.34 -27.61 -3.08
CA ALA A 110 1.00 -28.18 -3.19
C ALA A 110 2.11 -27.12 -3.16
N PHE A 111 1.75 -25.84 -3.06
CA PHE A 111 2.70 -24.75 -3.07
C PHE A 111 3.45 -24.64 -1.73
N ASP A 112 4.78 -24.75 -1.78
CA ASP A 112 5.66 -24.50 -0.64
C ASP A 112 6.61 -23.32 -0.93
N PRO A 113 6.44 -22.18 -0.23
CA PRO A 113 7.32 -21.02 -0.42
C PRO A 113 8.76 -21.25 0.05
N THR A 114 9.03 -22.24 0.90
CA THR A 114 10.39 -22.54 1.36
C THR A 114 11.24 -23.14 0.24
N HIS A 115 10.64 -23.96 -0.63
CA HIS A 115 11.30 -24.52 -1.80
C HIS A 115 11.67 -23.43 -2.82
N LEU A 116 10.90 -22.35 -2.93
CA LEU A 116 11.23 -21.23 -3.81
C LEU A 116 12.57 -20.58 -3.47
N LEU A 117 12.95 -20.55 -2.20
CA LEU A 117 14.17 -19.88 -1.74
C LEU A 117 15.43 -20.75 -1.89
N SER A 118 15.25 -22.04 -2.19
CA SER A 118 16.34 -22.99 -2.34
C SER A 118 17.12 -22.75 -3.65
N GLY A 119 18.45 -22.82 -3.59
CA GLY A 119 19.31 -22.60 -4.77
C GLY A 119 19.46 -21.14 -5.22
N MET A 120 18.69 -20.19 -4.68
CA MET A 120 18.82 -18.76 -4.97
C MET A 120 20.07 -18.15 -4.35
N ARG A 121 20.68 -17.19 -5.06
CA ARG A 121 21.75 -16.34 -4.51
C ARG A 121 21.21 -15.50 -3.36
N ASP A 122 22.08 -15.05 -2.47
CA ASP A 122 21.69 -14.27 -1.28
C ASP A 122 20.84 -13.03 -1.64
N SER A 123 21.22 -12.29 -2.68
CA SER A 123 20.47 -11.11 -3.14
C SER A 123 19.06 -11.46 -3.65
N GLU A 124 18.90 -12.60 -4.32
CA GLU A 124 17.61 -13.07 -4.86
C GLU A 124 16.71 -13.57 -3.73
N ARG A 125 17.30 -14.27 -2.75
CA ARG A 125 16.59 -14.70 -1.55
C ARG A 125 16.07 -13.51 -0.75
N ILE A 126 16.92 -12.51 -0.53
CA ILE A 126 16.51 -11.29 0.19
C ILE A 126 15.46 -10.51 -0.61
N ALA A 127 15.64 -10.39 -1.93
CA ALA A 127 14.66 -9.79 -2.83
C ALA A 127 13.27 -10.41 -2.67
N LEU A 128 13.17 -11.74 -2.78
CA LEU A 128 11.90 -12.44 -2.65
C LEU A 128 11.31 -12.37 -1.23
N SER A 129 12.16 -12.48 -0.20
CA SER A 129 11.70 -12.42 1.21
C SER A 129 11.24 -11.02 1.65
N THR A 130 11.69 -9.97 0.95
CA THR A 130 11.36 -8.58 1.28
C THR A 130 10.44 -7.93 0.25
N HIS A 131 10.04 -8.66 -0.80
CA HIS A 131 9.21 -8.17 -1.91
C HIS A 131 9.80 -6.98 -2.67
N HIS A 132 11.10 -7.06 -2.95
CA HIS A 132 11.83 -6.04 -3.70
C HIS A 132 12.50 -6.66 -4.93
N PRO A 133 12.69 -5.91 -6.02
CA PRO A 133 13.40 -6.44 -7.18
C PRO A 133 14.89 -6.66 -6.87
N THR A 134 15.48 -7.72 -7.43
CA THR A 134 16.88 -8.13 -7.16
C THR A 134 17.90 -7.03 -7.42
N TRP A 135 17.69 -6.19 -8.45
CA TRP A 135 18.58 -5.07 -8.75
C TRP A 135 18.59 -4.02 -7.62
N TRP A 136 17.44 -3.79 -6.96
CA TRP A 136 17.31 -2.84 -5.86
C TRP A 136 18.00 -3.36 -4.60
N VAL A 137 17.83 -4.65 -4.30
CA VAL A 137 18.55 -5.29 -3.18
C VAL A 137 20.06 -5.23 -3.39
N SER A 138 20.52 -5.56 -4.60
CA SER A 138 21.95 -5.49 -4.96
C SER A 138 22.48 -4.06 -4.86
N TYR A 139 21.68 -3.06 -5.23
CA TYR A 139 22.01 -1.65 -5.07
C TYR A 139 22.16 -1.26 -3.59
N CYS A 140 21.19 -1.63 -2.74
CA CYS A 140 21.26 -1.37 -1.30
C CYS A 140 22.48 -2.03 -0.65
N PHE A 141 22.80 -3.28 -1.04
CA PHE A 141 23.99 -3.99 -0.54
C PHE A 141 25.27 -3.24 -0.86
N ARG A 142 25.37 -2.68 -2.08
CA ARG A 142 26.53 -1.88 -2.48
C ARG A 142 26.61 -0.55 -1.74
N MET A 143 25.47 0.09 -1.46
CA MET A 143 25.46 1.43 -0.88
C MET A 143 25.58 1.47 0.65
N LEU A 144 24.95 0.52 1.34
CA LEU A 144 24.80 0.53 2.81
C LEU A 144 25.53 -0.64 3.47
N GLY A 145 26.04 -1.59 2.67
CA GLY A 145 26.46 -2.89 3.17
C GLY A 145 25.26 -3.81 3.47
N ARG A 146 25.54 -5.11 3.62
CA ARG A 146 24.50 -6.14 3.72
C ARG A 146 23.57 -5.96 4.94
N GLY A 147 24.14 -5.67 6.11
CA GLY A 147 23.38 -5.59 7.36
C GLY A 147 22.35 -4.46 7.36
N GLU A 148 22.77 -3.24 7.04
CA GLU A 148 21.90 -2.08 6.98
C GLU A 148 20.89 -2.17 5.83
N ALA A 149 21.31 -2.72 4.68
CA ALA A 149 20.40 -2.94 3.56
C ALA A 149 19.26 -3.91 3.92
N ILE A 150 19.55 -5.03 4.58
CA ILE A 150 18.51 -5.94 5.05
C ILE A 150 17.60 -5.24 6.07
N ALA A 151 18.15 -4.46 6.98
CA ALA A 151 17.37 -3.70 7.97
C ALA A 151 16.44 -2.66 7.32
N LEU A 152 16.88 -2.04 6.21
CA LEU A 152 16.10 -1.09 5.42
C LEU A 152 14.99 -1.78 4.62
N LEU A 153 15.30 -2.91 3.98
CA LEU A 153 14.39 -3.65 3.10
C LEU A 153 13.35 -4.46 3.89
N ALA A 154 13.66 -4.83 5.14
CA ALA A 154 12.71 -5.53 6.00
C ALA A 154 11.41 -4.72 6.13
N SER A 155 10.28 -5.35 5.82
CA SER A 155 8.96 -4.74 5.93
C SER A 155 8.66 -4.40 7.39
N ARG A 156 8.80 -3.13 7.75
CA ARG A 156 8.39 -2.59 9.04
C ARG A 156 7.15 -1.72 8.82
N PRO A 157 6.13 -1.81 9.69
CA PRO A 157 4.98 -0.94 9.61
C PRO A 157 5.48 0.52 9.70
N ARG A 158 5.30 1.27 8.62
CA ARG A 158 5.70 2.67 8.60
C ARG A 158 4.75 3.46 9.51
N PRO A 159 5.27 4.16 10.52
CA PRO A 159 4.44 5.00 11.38
C PRO A 159 3.74 6.06 10.52
N ARG A 160 2.48 6.34 10.84
CA ARG A 160 1.70 7.39 10.20
C ARG A 160 1.83 8.65 11.04
N TYR A 161 2.44 9.66 10.45
CA TYR A 161 2.72 10.92 11.13
C TYR A 161 1.65 11.95 10.84
N LEU A 162 1.29 12.68 11.89
CA LEU A 162 0.37 13.80 11.90
C LEU A 162 1.11 15.03 12.41
N ARG A 163 1.02 16.12 11.67
CA ARG A 163 1.56 17.42 12.05
C ARG A 163 0.45 18.37 12.44
N VAL A 164 0.60 19.04 13.58
CA VAL A 164 -0.26 20.13 14.02
C VAL A 164 -0.04 21.36 13.15
N ASN A 165 -1.12 21.90 12.60
CA ASN A 165 -1.08 23.16 11.88
C ASN A 165 -1.10 24.32 12.88
N SER A 166 0.08 24.88 13.17
CA SER A 166 0.23 26.02 14.08
C SER A 166 -0.55 27.26 13.63
N LEU A 167 -0.78 27.46 12.32
CA LEU A 167 -1.56 28.60 11.83
C LEU A 167 -3.03 28.53 12.27
N LYS A 168 -3.61 27.32 12.30
CA LYS A 168 -4.97 27.10 12.81
C LYS A 168 -5.00 26.96 14.33
N ASN A 169 -3.91 26.52 14.94
CA ASN A 169 -3.79 26.30 16.37
C ASN A 169 -3.15 27.48 17.14
N ARG A 170 -3.37 28.72 16.67
CA ARG A 170 -2.93 29.96 17.33
C ARG A 170 -1.42 29.97 17.69
N GLY A 171 -0.59 29.50 16.77
CA GLY A 171 0.86 29.39 16.94
C GLY A 171 1.34 28.19 17.74
N ARG A 172 0.43 27.42 18.38
CA ARG A 172 0.81 26.29 19.23
C ARG A 172 1.13 25.04 18.42
N THR A 173 2.15 24.33 18.85
CA THR A 173 2.53 23.00 18.33
C THR A 173 2.02 21.87 19.22
N THR A 174 1.30 22.16 20.30
CA THR A 174 0.66 21.14 21.14
C THR A 174 -0.65 20.67 20.51
N LEU A 175 -1.16 19.51 20.93
CA LEU A 175 -2.47 19.04 20.47
C LEU A 175 -3.58 20.06 20.81
N PRO A 176 -4.55 20.30 19.89
CA PRO A 176 -5.75 21.06 20.19
C PRO A 176 -6.53 20.44 21.36
N LYS A 177 -7.13 21.27 22.21
CA LYS A 177 -7.90 20.78 23.37
C LYS A 177 -9.15 20.02 22.94
N GLU A 178 -9.71 20.41 21.81
CA GLU A 178 -10.88 19.84 21.15
C GLU A 178 -10.70 18.37 20.78
N LEU A 179 -9.45 17.88 20.74
CA LEU A 179 -9.13 16.50 20.43
C LEU A 179 -9.62 15.52 21.50
N GLY A 180 -9.72 15.97 22.77
CA GLY A 180 -10.24 15.16 23.88
C GLY A 180 -9.57 13.79 23.97
N VAL A 181 -10.39 12.74 24.08
CA VAL A 181 -9.96 11.33 24.21
C VAL A 181 -9.12 10.87 23.00
N LEU A 182 -9.30 11.45 21.82
CA LEU A 182 -8.51 11.06 20.64
C LEU A 182 -7.01 11.40 20.80
N ALA A 183 -6.65 12.29 21.73
CA ALA A 183 -5.26 12.59 22.04
C ALA A 183 -4.48 11.36 22.54
N GLU A 184 -5.14 10.40 23.19
CA GLU A 184 -4.52 9.16 23.68
C GLU A 184 -4.00 8.26 22.56
N ASN A 185 -4.59 8.39 21.36
CA ASN A 185 -4.15 7.69 20.16
C ASN A 185 -2.96 8.37 19.47
N LEU A 186 -2.44 9.47 20.01
CA LEU A 186 -1.30 10.20 19.47
C LEU A 186 -0.10 10.07 20.38
N THR A 187 1.02 9.62 19.82
CA THR A 187 2.31 9.57 20.53
C THR A 187 3.22 10.64 19.97
N ARG A 188 3.77 11.51 20.83
CA ARG A 188 4.66 12.57 20.39
C ARG A 188 5.93 11.98 19.75
N VAL A 189 6.41 12.61 18.68
CA VAL A 189 7.74 12.32 18.14
C VAL A 189 8.77 13.16 18.87
N ASP A 190 9.77 12.51 19.46
CA ASP A 190 10.83 13.19 20.19
C ASP A 190 11.60 14.15 19.29
N SER A 191 12.07 15.26 19.89
CA SER A 191 12.82 16.32 19.21
C SER A 191 12.11 17.00 18.03
N THR A 192 10.82 16.71 17.80
CA THR A 192 10.06 17.20 16.64
C THR A 192 8.73 17.85 17.09
N PRO A 193 8.75 19.12 17.54
CA PRO A 193 7.55 19.79 18.06
C PRO A 193 6.39 19.82 17.07
N GLY A 194 5.21 19.41 17.53
CA GLY A 194 3.99 19.39 16.72
C GLY A 194 3.85 18.21 15.78
N VAL A 195 4.71 17.21 15.86
CA VAL A 195 4.60 15.97 15.09
C VAL A 195 4.27 14.80 16.03
N TYR A 196 3.31 13.99 15.61
CA TYR A 196 2.75 12.89 16.39
C TYR A 196 2.60 11.64 15.51
N ILE A 197 2.81 10.47 16.09
CA ILE A 197 2.51 9.17 15.48
C ILE A 197 1.08 8.79 15.84
N VAL A 198 0.31 8.39 14.83
CA VAL A 198 -1.07 7.94 15.00
C VAL A 198 -1.14 6.44 15.28
N LYS A 199 -1.69 6.09 16.44
CA LYS A 199 -2.11 4.74 16.81
C LYS A 199 -3.58 4.53 16.38
N GLY A 200 -3.91 3.34 15.89
CA GLY A 200 -5.29 3.01 15.52
C GLY A 200 -5.78 3.61 14.19
N SER A 201 -7.04 4.01 14.09
CA SER A 201 -7.67 4.44 12.83
C SER A 201 -7.43 5.92 12.53
N LEU A 202 -7.01 6.25 11.30
CA LEU A 202 -6.92 7.64 10.83
C LEU A 202 -8.30 8.29 10.67
N SER A 203 -9.35 7.50 10.42
CA SER A 203 -10.69 8.01 10.20
C SER A 203 -11.24 8.74 11.42
N SER A 204 -10.80 8.37 12.62
CA SER A 204 -11.15 9.06 13.87
C SER A 204 -10.70 10.53 13.88
N PHE A 205 -9.71 10.90 13.07
CA PHE A 205 -9.19 12.26 12.95
C PHE A 205 -9.71 13.01 11.72
N ALA A 206 -10.59 12.41 10.91
CA ALA A 206 -11.01 12.97 9.62
C ALA A 206 -11.60 14.38 9.74
N GLY A 207 -12.42 14.65 10.76
CA GLY A 207 -12.98 15.99 10.99
C GLY A 207 -11.90 17.05 11.19
N PHE A 208 -10.87 16.75 12.00
CA PHE A 208 -9.74 17.67 12.23
C PHE A 208 -8.89 17.89 10.98
N PHE A 209 -8.74 16.86 10.13
CA PHE A 209 -8.10 17.01 8.82
C PHE A 209 -8.91 17.92 7.91
N SER A 210 -10.21 17.69 7.77
CA SER A 210 -11.09 18.52 6.94
C SER A 210 -11.13 19.98 7.40
N SER A 211 -11.01 20.24 8.71
CA SER A 211 -10.92 21.60 9.27
C SER A 211 -9.51 22.21 9.22
N GLY A 212 -8.51 21.46 8.75
CA GLY A 212 -7.13 21.94 8.58
C GLY A 212 -6.32 22.07 9.87
N PHE A 213 -6.77 21.48 10.98
CA PHE A 213 -6.00 21.44 12.24
C PHE A 213 -4.76 20.56 12.14
N PHE A 214 -4.83 19.55 11.28
CA PHE A 214 -3.76 18.58 11.09
C PHE A 214 -3.40 18.40 9.63
N GLN A 215 -2.16 17.98 9.39
CA GLN A 215 -1.63 17.58 8.09
C GLN A 215 -1.01 16.19 8.21
N MET A 216 -1.38 15.29 7.28
CA MET A 216 -0.67 14.02 7.12
C MET A 216 0.58 14.28 6.31
N GLN A 217 1.74 14.12 6.92
CA GLN A 217 3.02 14.41 6.29
C GLN A 217 4.06 13.41 6.79
N ASP A 218 4.82 12.82 5.87
CA ASP A 218 5.97 11.99 6.24
C ASP A 218 7.00 12.79 7.05
N LEU A 219 7.65 12.15 8.01
CA LEU A 219 8.60 12.81 8.89
C LEU A 219 9.80 13.39 8.12
N ALA A 220 10.32 12.68 7.11
CA ALA A 220 11.43 13.19 6.31
C ALA A 220 11.02 14.45 5.54
N SER A 221 9.81 14.48 4.98
CA SER A 221 9.26 15.66 4.30
C SER A 221 9.11 16.85 5.25
N TYR A 222 8.69 16.62 6.50
CA TYR A 222 8.66 17.68 7.51
C TYR A 222 10.07 18.20 7.84
N LEU A 223 11.01 17.29 8.07
CA LEU A 223 12.39 17.63 8.42
C LEU A 223 13.08 18.39 7.28
N ALA A 224 12.78 18.09 6.02
CA ALA A 224 13.27 18.85 4.87
C ALA A 224 12.84 20.32 4.91
N ILE A 225 11.56 20.59 5.26
CA ILE A 225 11.06 21.96 5.42
C ILE A 225 11.76 22.65 6.60
N ARG A 226 11.96 21.92 7.70
CA ARG A 226 12.66 22.46 8.88
C ARG A 226 14.11 22.80 8.59
N ALA A 227 14.81 21.95 7.87
CA ALA A 227 16.20 22.18 7.47
C ALA A 227 16.34 23.39 6.52
N GLY A 228 15.31 23.66 5.71
CA GLY A 228 15.28 24.84 4.83
C GLY A 228 14.98 26.17 5.53
N ASP A 229 14.60 26.15 6.81
CA ASP A 229 14.29 27.29 7.68
C ASP A 229 13.67 28.51 6.96
N PRO A 230 12.48 28.34 6.32
CA PRO A 230 11.90 29.39 5.50
C PRO A 230 11.46 30.59 6.36
N VAL A 231 11.90 31.78 5.97
CA VAL A 231 11.53 33.04 6.63
C VAL A 231 10.26 33.66 6.03
N PRO A 232 9.40 34.32 6.83
CA PRO A 232 8.26 35.07 6.32
C PRO A 232 8.68 36.12 5.27
N GLY A 233 7.98 36.20 4.14
CA GLY A 233 8.31 37.11 3.04
C GLY A 233 9.47 36.68 2.14
N GLY A 234 10.17 35.59 2.49
CA GLY A 234 11.19 34.99 1.63
C GLY A 234 10.58 34.42 0.35
N ARG A 235 11.24 34.65 -0.79
CA ARG A 235 10.87 33.99 -2.06
C ARG A 235 11.34 32.55 -2.02
N THR A 236 10.49 31.65 -1.56
CA THR A 236 10.69 30.21 -1.76
C THR A 236 10.24 29.85 -3.17
N GLY A 237 11.14 29.21 -3.94
CA GLY A 237 10.88 28.77 -5.31
C GLY A 237 9.91 27.59 -5.37
N VAL A 238 8.67 27.77 -4.91
CA VAL A 238 7.58 26.82 -5.18
C VAL A 238 6.85 27.35 -6.41
N ARG A 239 7.28 26.93 -7.61
CA ARG A 239 6.37 26.96 -8.77
C ARG A 239 5.24 25.99 -8.42
N LEU A 240 4.15 26.52 -7.89
CA LEU A 240 2.89 25.81 -7.84
C LEU A 240 2.57 25.42 -9.30
N PHE A 241 2.67 24.13 -9.62
CA PHE A 241 2.04 23.58 -10.81
C PHE A 241 0.54 23.76 -10.62
N GLN A 242 0.03 24.94 -10.96
CA GLN A 242 -1.37 25.10 -11.29
C GLN A 242 -1.58 24.35 -12.59
N SER A 243 -2.25 23.20 -12.50
CA SER A 243 -2.90 22.58 -13.66
C SER A 243 -4.04 23.51 -14.04
N THR A 244 -3.73 24.54 -14.81
CA THR A 244 -4.76 25.34 -15.48
C THR A 244 -5.20 24.54 -16.68
N THR A 245 -6.37 23.92 -16.54
CA THR A 245 -7.24 23.60 -17.67
C THR A 245 -7.49 24.91 -18.40
N LEU A 246 -6.80 25.13 -19.53
CA LEU A 246 -7.25 26.07 -20.54
C LEU A 246 -7.99 25.25 -21.58
N ILE A 247 -9.29 25.16 -21.36
CA ILE A 247 -10.26 25.15 -22.44
C ILE A 247 -10.29 26.61 -22.92
N GLU A 248 -9.90 26.85 -24.15
CA GLU A 248 -10.48 27.89 -25.00
C GLU A 248 -10.13 27.58 -26.45
N GLU A 249 -11.10 27.87 -27.32
CA GLU A 249 -11.23 27.52 -28.73
C GLU A 249 -10.13 28.06 -29.65
#